data_AF-A0A197JEB0-F1
#
_entry.id   AF-A0A197JEB0-F1
#
_cell.length_a   1.000
_cell.length_b   1.000
_cell.length_c   1.000
_cell.angle_alpha   90.00
_cell.angle_beta   90.00
_cell.angle_gamma   90.00
#
_symmetry.space_group_name_H-M   'P 1'
#
loop_
_entity.id
_entity.type
_entity.pdbx_description
1 polymer ?
#
loop_
_entity_poly.entity_id
_entity_poly.type
_entity_poly.pdbx_seq_one_letter_code
_entity_poly.pdbx_strand_id
1 'polypeptide(L)'
;MVKAICKAQGINDAKSGYLSSYALTWMGIVFLQQEGHLKSTGTSFKPVLPRLQQQPFERMTEVTLRLNHNLPNSQTITSTPSLVNSKSSDMVHCRFDTNKDGRHTGTGHANPKSLARLLIEFFEFFARRFFYAEMAIHVARAQFLPKTSKELHHESTRTTTFRVVDPFLHHRNLTGTCRGDSLARVWRAFDHSYRMLSAGDLEGAMTIVE
;
A
#
# COMPACT_ATOMS: atom_id res chain seq x y z
N MET A 1 -13.23 -3.89 3.58
CA MET A 1 -14.12 -3.33 2.55
C MET A 1 -13.39 -2.90 1.28
N VAL A 2 -12.36 -2.03 1.33
CA VAL A 2 -11.56 -1.60 0.15
C VAL A 2 -11.19 -2.76 -0.79
N LYS A 3 -10.59 -3.84 -0.26
CA LYS A 3 -10.23 -5.03 -1.05
C LYS A 3 -11.41 -5.70 -1.75
N ALA A 4 -12.58 -5.71 -1.11
CA ALA A 4 -13.79 -6.33 -1.66
C ALA A 4 -14.32 -5.52 -2.84
N ILE A 5 -14.41 -4.19 -2.68
CA ILE A 5 -14.76 -3.27 -3.76
C ILE A 5 -13.76 -3.39 -4.92
N CYS A 6 -12.45 -3.34 -4.65
CA CYS A 6 -11.43 -3.47 -5.71
C CYS A 6 -11.48 -4.84 -6.42
N LYS A 7 -11.88 -5.91 -5.71
CA LYS A 7 -12.08 -7.23 -6.30
C LYS A 7 -13.32 -7.25 -7.20
N ALA A 8 -14.43 -6.68 -6.74
CA ALA A 8 -15.66 -6.60 -7.52
C ALA A 8 -15.49 -5.75 -8.80
N GLN A 9 -14.69 -4.68 -8.71
CA GLN A 9 -14.28 -3.84 -9.84
C GLN A 9 -13.26 -4.50 -10.79
N GLY A 10 -12.75 -5.70 -10.48
CA GLY A 10 -11.77 -6.40 -11.31
C GLY A 10 -10.36 -5.78 -11.31
N ILE A 11 -10.02 -4.95 -10.33
CA ILE A 11 -8.72 -4.23 -10.23
C ILE A 11 -7.81 -4.75 -9.10
N ASN A 12 -8.15 -5.88 -8.50
CA ASN A 12 -7.36 -6.53 -7.44
C ASN A 12 -6.67 -7.81 -7.97
N ASP A 13 -5.93 -7.67 -9.06
CA ASP A 13 -5.12 -8.74 -9.65
C ASP A 13 -3.81 -8.20 -10.24
N ALA A 14 -2.72 -8.38 -9.50
CA ALA A 14 -1.40 -7.93 -9.93
C ALA A 14 -0.84 -8.72 -11.12
N LYS A 15 -1.28 -9.97 -11.34
CA LYS A 15 -0.83 -10.77 -12.49
C LYS A 15 -1.39 -10.20 -13.80
N SER A 16 -2.59 -9.65 -13.75
CA SER A 16 -3.24 -8.95 -14.87
C SER A 16 -2.86 -7.48 -14.99
N GLY A 17 -1.82 -7.02 -14.27
CA GLY A 17 -1.35 -5.64 -14.34
C GLY A 17 -2.12 -4.63 -13.47
N TYR A 18 -2.96 -5.10 -12.53
CA TYR A 18 -3.65 -4.21 -11.57
C TYR A 18 -2.97 -4.22 -10.19
N LEU A 19 -3.70 -3.79 -9.16
CA LEU A 19 -3.17 -3.70 -7.81
C LEU A 19 -3.17 -5.06 -7.13
N SER A 20 -2.09 -5.38 -6.41
CA SER A 20 -2.11 -6.51 -5.50
C SER A 20 -2.94 -6.18 -4.25
N SER A 21 -3.55 -7.19 -3.64
CA SER A 21 -4.16 -7.06 -2.32
C SER A 21 -3.18 -6.55 -1.26
N TYR A 22 -1.89 -6.84 -1.44
CA TYR A 22 -0.81 -6.36 -0.56
C TYR A 22 -0.59 -4.84 -0.72
N ALA A 23 -0.52 -4.34 -1.96
CA ALA A 23 -0.43 -2.90 -2.24
C ALA A 23 -1.66 -2.14 -1.69
N LEU A 24 -2.88 -2.64 -1.94
CA LEU A 24 -4.11 -2.04 -1.42
C LEU A 24 -4.13 -1.95 0.11
N THR A 25 -3.60 -2.97 0.78
CA THR A 25 -3.50 -2.99 2.24
C THR A 25 -2.59 -1.86 2.73
N TRP A 26 -1.44 -1.67 2.10
CA TRP A 26 -0.52 -0.59 2.47
C TRP A 26 -1.03 0.80 2.13
N MET A 27 -1.73 0.97 1.00
CA MET A 27 -2.44 2.21 0.69
C MET A 27 -3.42 2.58 1.83
N GLY A 28 -4.21 1.60 2.29
CA GLY A 28 -5.13 1.78 3.40
C GLY A 28 -4.44 2.11 4.73
N ILE A 29 -3.36 1.40 5.07
CA ILE A 29 -2.61 1.64 6.30
C ILE A 29 -2.02 3.05 6.32
N VAL A 30 -1.34 3.47 5.24
CA VAL A 30 -0.72 4.81 5.18
C VAL A 30 -1.77 5.90 5.17
N PHE A 31 -2.88 5.71 4.46
CA PHE A 31 -4.03 6.64 4.52
C PHE A 31 -4.51 6.84 5.98
N LEU A 32 -4.71 5.77 6.73
CA LEU A 32 -5.16 5.83 8.13
C LEU A 32 -4.10 6.41 9.09
N GLN A 33 -2.82 6.31 8.76
CA GLN A 33 -1.71 6.94 9.50
C GLN A 33 -1.51 8.43 9.17
N GLN A 34 -2.08 8.89 8.05
CA GLN A 34 -1.97 10.27 7.55
C GLN A 34 -3.26 11.07 7.66
N GLU A 35 -4.41 10.43 7.89
CA GLU A 35 -5.74 11.04 7.86
C GLU A 35 -5.79 12.41 8.59
N GLY A 36 -5.21 12.49 9.79
CA GLY A 36 -5.15 13.72 10.58
C GLY A 36 -4.45 14.91 9.92
N HIS A 37 -3.52 14.66 9.01
CA HIS A 37 -2.74 15.66 8.28
C HIS A 37 -3.29 15.93 6.87
N LEU A 38 -4.27 15.15 6.41
CA LEU A 38 -4.83 15.27 5.06
C LEU A 38 -5.87 16.39 4.92
N LYS A 39 -6.14 17.23 5.92
CA LYS A 39 -7.09 18.35 5.80
C LYS A 39 -6.40 19.71 5.89
N SER A 40 -6.72 20.57 4.94
CA SER A 40 -6.33 22.00 4.91
C SER A 40 -7.17 22.86 5.88
N THR A 41 -8.22 22.31 6.47
CA THR A 41 -9.27 23.08 7.18
C THR A 41 -9.06 23.06 8.70
N GLY A 42 -7.89 23.47 9.20
CA GLY A 42 -7.63 23.84 10.62
C GLY A 42 -7.93 22.82 11.75
N THR A 43 -8.59 21.71 11.47
CA THR A 43 -9.00 20.67 12.42
C THR A 43 -8.17 19.43 12.14
N SER A 44 -7.03 19.34 12.83
CA SER A 44 -6.16 18.16 12.79
C SER A 44 -6.81 17.06 13.62
N PHE A 45 -7.33 16.02 12.98
CA PHE A 45 -7.73 14.81 13.70
C PHE A 45 -6.48 14.00 14.10
N LYS A 46 -6.62 13.14 15.12
CA LYS A 46 -5.55 12.18 15.43
C LYS A 46 -5.58 11.03 14.41
N PRO A 47 -4.42 10.54 13.95
CA PRO A 47 -4.35 9.37 13.07
C PRO A 47 -5.10 8.17 13.67
N VAL A 48 -5.72 7.36 12.80
CA VAL A 48 -6.46 6.15 13.21
C VAL A 48 -5.48 5.03 13.60
N LEU A 49 -4.35 4.92 12.88
CA LEU A 49 -3.34 3.90 13.10
C LEU A 49 -2.01 4.51 13.58
N PRO A 50 -1.29 3.82 14.47
CA PRO A 50 0.06 4.19 14.86
C PRO A 50 1.07 3.95 13.73
N ARG A 51 2.26 4.54 13.84
CA ARG A 51 3.38 4.34 12.92
C ARG A 51 4.39 3.38 13.53
N LEU A 52 4.20 2.08 13.30
CA LEU A 52 4.96 1.02 14.00
C LEU A 52 6.47 0.98 13.64
N GLN A 53 6.85 1.44 12.46
CA GLN A 53 8.26 1.53 12.01
C GLN A 53 8.91 2.89 12.33
N GLN A 54 8.19 3.78 13.00
CA GLN A 54 8.67 5.11 13.41
C GLN A 54 8.74 5.23 14.94
N GLN A 55 8.78 4.10 15.64
CA GLN A 55 8.93 4.06 17.10
C GLN A 55 10.42 4.13 17.49
N PRO A 56 10.73 4.53 18.74
CA PRO A 56 12.10 4.47 19.26
C PRO A 56 12.73 3.08 19.06
N PHE A 57 14.03 3.05 18.80
CA PHE A 57 14.76 1.83 18.44
C PHE A 57 14.59 0.73 19.49
N GLU A 58 14.62 1.11 20.77
CA GLU A 58 14.54 0.23 21.94
C GLU A 58 13.19 -0.49 22.04
N ARG A 59 12.16 -0.02 21.34
CA ARG A 59 10.81 -0.60 21.34
C ARG A 59 10.55 -1.51 20.14
N MET A 60 11.41 -1.48 19.13
CA MET A 60 11.19 -2.25 17.91
C MET A 60 11.72 -3.67 18.06
N THR A 61 10.92 -4.64 17.60
CA THR A 61 11.39 -6.01 17.40
C THR A 61 11.96 -6.13 15.99
N GLU A 62 13.07 -6.86 15.86
CA GLU A 62 13.67 -7.20 14.56
C GLU A 62 13.43 -8.67 14.24
N VAL A 63 12.95 -8.93 13.03
CA VAL A 63 12.75 -10.26 12.47
C VAL A 63 13.55 -10.33 11.18
N THR A 64 14.49 -11.25 11.09
CA THR A 64 15.27 -11.47 9.87
C THR A 64 14.60 -12.56 9.03
N LEU A 65 14.17 -12.20 7.82
CA LEU A 65 13.56 -13.13 6.88
C LEU A 65 14.57 -13.47 5.78
N ARG A 66 14.67 -14.75 5.41
CA ARG A 66 15.40 -15.17 4.21
C ARG A 66 14.45 -15.16 3.03
N LEU A 67 14.77 -14.39 2.00
CA LEU A 67 14.08 -14.49 0.71
C LEU A 67 14.66 -15.67 -0.08
N ASN A 68 13.83 -16.67 -0.34
CA ASN A 68 14.16 -17.73 -1.29
C ASN A 68 13.70 -17.29 -2.68
N HIS A 69 14.62 -16.85 -3.54
CA HIS A 69 14.36 -16.63 -4.95
C HIS A 69 14.30 -17.97 -5.70
N ASN A 70 13.21 -18.73 -5.54
CA ASN A 70 12.89 -19.80 -6.49
C ASN A 70 12.17 -19.17 -7.69
N LEU A 71 12.91 -18.88 -8.76
CA LEU A 71 12.34 -18.60 -10.07
C LEU A 71 11.73 -19.88 -10.64
N PRO A 72 10.46 -19.88 -11.08
CA PRO A 72 9.96 -20.91 -11.98
C PRO A 72 10.29 -20.48 -13.41
N ASN A 73 11.21 -21.19 -14.06
CA ASN A 73 11.22 -21.28 -15.52
C ASN A 73 11.25 -22.76 -15.90
N SER A 74 10.34 -23.11 -16.80
CA SER A 74 10.05 -24.44 -17.32
C SER A 74 11.27 -25.20 -17.89
N GLN A 75 11.13 -26.53 -17.88
CA GLN A 75 11.96 -27.58 -18.53
C GLN A 75 13.26 -27.91 -17.76
N THR A 76 13.62 -29.14 -17.40
CA THR A 76 13.32 -30.48 -17.95
C THR A 76 13.56 -31.52 -16.83
N ILE A 77 12.85 -32.66 -16.88
CA ILE A 77 13.14 -33.82 -16.04
C ILE A 77 14.53 -34.33 -16.41
N THR A 78 15.49 -34.25 -15.50
CA THR A 78 16.70 -35.09 -15.52
C THR A 78 17.12 -35.38 -14.10
N SER A 79 16.94 -36.63 -13.71
CA SER A 79 17.29 -37.21 -12.42
C SER A 79 18.80 -37.18 -12.18
N THR A 80 19.29 -36.12 -11.54
CA THR A 80 20.55 -36.13 -10.76
C THR A 80 20.45 -35.12 -9.60
N PRO A 81 20.91 -35.47 -8.38
CA PRO A 81 20.87 -34.57 -7.24
C PRO A 81 22.03 -33.56 -7.39
N SER A 82 21.76 -32.45 -8.07
CA SER A 82 22.71 -31.35 -8.20
C SER A 82 22.56 -30.37 -7.03
N LEU A 83 23.71 -30.04 -6.44
CA LEU A 83 23.90 -29.19 -5.27
C LEU A 83 23.11 -27.89 -5.36
N VAL A 84 22.32 -27.63 -4.31
CA VAL A 84 21.58 -26.39 -4.07
C VAL A 84 22.53 -25.19 -4.22
N ASN A 85 22.30 -24.38 -5.24
CA ASN A 85 23.04 -23.15 -5.47
C ASN A 85 22.57 -22.09 -4.45
N SER A 86 23.21 -22.08 -3.28
CA SER A 86 22.87 -21.28 -2.08
C SER A 86 23.38 -19.83 -2.12
N LYS A 87 23.61 -19.24 -3.30
CA LYS A 87 24.23 -17.91 -3.43
C LYS A 87 23.24 -16.85 -3.89
N SER A 88 22.38 -16.42 -2.96
CA SER A 88 21.80 -15.06 -2.81
C SER A 88 20.50 -15.17 -2.00
N SER A 89 20.58 -15.67 -0.76
CA SER A 89 19.47 -15.48 0.17
C SER A 89 19.56 -14.06 0.71
N ASP A 90 18.93 -13.10 0.04
CA ASP A 90 18.83 -11.76 0.58
C ASP A 90 18.11 -11.84 1.92
N MET A 91 18.82 -11.44 2.97
CA MET A 91 18.24 -11.29 4.30
C MET A 91 17.53 -9.97 4.37
N VAL A 92 16.24 -10.01 4.68
CA VAL A 92 15.42 -8.83 4.90
C VAL A 92 15.27 -8.62 6.38
N HIS A 93 15.74 -7.47 6.85
CA HIS A 93 15.63 -7.05 8.24
C HIS A 93 14.29 -6.32 8.43
N CYS A 94 13.31 -7.02 8.99
CA CYS A 94 12.01 -6.46 9.29
C CYS A 94 11.99 -5.92 10.72
N ARG A 95 12.07 -4.59 10.87
CA ARG A 95 12.03 -3.92 12.17
C ARG A 95 10.76 -3.11 12.36
N PHE A 96 10.01 -3.38 13.43
CA PHE A 96 8.77 -2.69 13.78
C PHE A 96 8.38 -2.92 15.26
N ASP A 97 7.61 -2.01 15.84
CA ASP A 97 7.00 -2.20 17.16
C ASP A 97 5.83 -3.18 17.08
N THR A 98 5.89 -4.25 17.89
CA THR A 98 4.89 -5.32 17.95
C THR A 98 3.75 -5.02 18.94
N ASN A 99 3.72 -3.84 19.57
CA ASN A 99 2.75 -3.45 20.60
C ASN A 99 2.72 -4.38 21.83
N LYS A 100 3.88 -4.92 22.24
CA LYS A 100 3.96 -5.85 23.39
C LYS A 100 3.51 -5.21 24.71
N ASP A 101 3.66 -3.89 24.82
CA ASP A 101 3.30 -3.10 25.99
C ASP A 101 1.87 -2.51 25.91
N GLY A 102 1.13 -2.82 24.86
CA GLY A 102 -0.26 -2.37 24.67
C GLY A 102 -0.42 -0.86 24.43
N ARG A 103 0.66 -0.08 24.25
CA ARG A 103 0.58 1.39 24.11
C ARG A 103 -0.21 1.86 22.90
N HIS A 104 -0.28 1.04 21.85
CA HIS A 104 -1.02 1.36 20.64
C HIS A 104 -2.50 0.98 20.73
N THR A 105 -2.92 0.27 21.79
CA THR A 105 -4.32 -0.10 22.01
C THR A 105 -5.17 1.16 22.16
N GLY A 106 -6.20 1.29 21.33
CA GLY A 106 -7.09 2.45 21.34
C GLY A 106 -6.53 3.73 20.71
N THR A 107 -5.39 3.68 20.00
CA THR A 107 -4.81 4.87 19.33
C THR A 107 -5.82 5.61 18.47
N GLY A 108 -6.66 4.87 17.73
CA GLY A 108 -7.69 5.42 16.87
C GLY A 108 -8.96 5.92 17.58
N HIS A 109 -9.13 5.72 18.89
CA HIS A 109 -10.36 6.12 19.61
C HIS A 109 -10.58 7.63 19.61
N ALA A 110 -9.51 8.41 19.51
CA ALA A 110 -9.60 9.87 19.42
C ALA A 110 -10.01 10.36 18.01
N ASN A 111 -10.11 9.46 17.03
CA ASN A 111 -10.60 9.80 15.71
C ASN A 111 -12.13 9.66 15.69
N PRO A 112 -12.89 10.76 15.47
CA PRO A 112 -14.35 10.71 15.54
C PRO A 112 -15.00 10.14 14.28
N LYS A 113 -14.22 9.81 13.23
CA LYS A 113 -14.79 9.38 11.95
C LYS A 113 -15.34 7.98 12.04
N SER A 114 -16.56 7.83 11.54
CA SER A 114 -17.14 6.51 11.31
C SER A 114 -16.37 5.74 10.25
N LEU A 115 -16.53 4.42 10.26
CA LEU A 115 -15.99 3.54 9.22
C LEU A 115 -16.45 3.97 7.82
N ALA A 116 -17.74 4.33 7.67
CA ALA A 116 -18.30 4.79 6.41
C ALA A 116 -17.58 6.06 5.91
N ARG A 117 -17.33 7.02 6.80
CA ARG A 117 -16.62 8.26 6.46
C ARG A 117 -15.19 7.98 6.01
N LEU A 118 -14.45 7.13 6.73
CA LEU A 118 -13.08 6.75 6.37
C LEU A 118 -13.03 6.02 5.02
N LEU A 119 -14.02 5.16 4.74
CA LEU A 119 -14.11 4.45 3.48
C LEU A 119 -14.35 5.40 2.30
N ILE A 120 -15.29 6.33 2.43
CA ILE A 120 -15.55 7.36 1.41
C ILE A 120 -14.29 8.19 1.16
N GLU A 121 -13.66 8.69 2.22
CA GLU A 121 -12.47 9.54 2.10
C GLU A 121 -11.25 8.78 1.56
N PHE A 122 -11.14 7.47 1.77
CA PHE A 122 -10.10 6.66 1.13
C PHE A 122 -10.23 6.72 -0.40
N PHE A 123 -11.44 6.45 -0.91
CA PHE A 123 -11.69 6.50 -2.36
C PHE A 123 -11.61 7.93 -2.89
N GLU A 124 -12.11 8.92 -2.16
CA GLU A 124 -11.96 10.35 -2.51
C GLU A 124 -10.49 10.73 -2.67
N PHE A 125 -9.66 10.36 -1.69
CA PHE A 125 -8.26 10.73 -1.65
C PHE A 125 -7.52 10.14 -2.85
N PHE A 126 -7.66 8.83 -3.07
CA PHE A 126 -6.97 8.18 -4.19
C PHE A 126 -7.61 8.48 -5.55
N ALA A 127 -8.89 8.85 -5.64
CA ALA A 127 -9.47 9.26 -6.91
C ALA A 127 -9.12 10.71 -7.30
N ARG A 128 -9.08 11.64 -6.34
CA ARG A 128 -9.13 13.08 -6.65
C ARG A 128 -7.99 13.90 -6.08
N ARG A 129 -7.27 13.39 -5.09
CA ARG A 129 -6.33 14.19 -4.29
C ARG A 129 -4.89 13.68 -4.37
N PHE A 130 -4.70 12.38 -4.58
CA PHE A 130 -3.38 11.79 -4.69
C PHE A 130 -2.78 12.05 -6.08
N PHE A 131 -1.68 12.80 -6.13
CA PHE A 131 -0.98 13.11 -7.37
C PHE A 131 -0.09 11.94 -7.81
N TYR A 132 -0.65 10.97 -8.52
CA TYR A 132 0.03 9.74 -8.95
C TYR A 132 1.33 9.96 -9.72
N ALA A 133 1.45 11.07 -10.47
CA ALA A 133 2.64 11.40 -11.24
C ALA A 133 3.80 11.87 -10.34
N GLU A 134 3.50 12.59 -9.27
CA GLU A 134 4.51 13.29 -8.47
C GLU A 134 4.76 12.64 -7.12
N MET A 135 3.80 11.90 -6.58
CA MET A 135 3.84 11.37 -5.22
C MET A 135 4.02 9.86 -5.21
N ALA A 136 4.68 9.38 -4.15
CA ALA A 136 4.80 7.97 -3.81
C ALA A 136 4.26 7.75 -2.39
N ILE A 137 3.75 6.54 -2.15
CA ILE A 137 3.35 6.09 -0.82
C ILE A 137 4.54 5.39 -0.18
N HIS A 138 5.15 6.00 0.84
CA HIS A 138 6.27 5.42 1.56
C HIS A 138 5.77 4.78 2.85
N VAL A 139 5.65 3.45 2.84
CA VAL A 139 4.99 2.70 3.92
C VAL A 139 5.75 2.80 5.24
N ALA A 140 7.07 2.57 5.24
CA ALA A 140 7.85 2.58 6.48
C ALA A 140 7.82 3.92 7.22
N ARG A 141 7.74 5.03 6.46
CA ARG A 141 7.62 6.39 6.98
C ARG A 141 6.18 6.82 7.24
N ALA A 142 5.23 5.99 6.82
CA ALA A 142 3.81 6.27 6.84
C ALA A 142 3.50 7.63 6.18
N GLN A 143 4.12 7.95 5.05
CA GLN A 143 4.06 9.27 4.43
C GLN A 143 3.76 9.20 2.92
N PHE A 144 3.18 10.28 2.41
CA PHE A 144 3.16 10.56 0.98
C PHE A 144 4.34 11.50 0.67
N LEU A 145 5.25 11.05 -0.18
CA LEU A 145 6.48 11.78 -0.48
C LEU A 145 6.57 12.11 -1.97
N PRO A 146 7.12 13.28 -2.35
CA PRO A 146 7.46 13.55 -3.73
C PRO A 146 8.44 12.49 -4.25
N LYS A 147 8.26 12.03 -5.49
CA LYS A 147 9.15 11.07 -6.16
C LYS A 147 10.57 11.58 -6.35
N THR A 148 10.77 12.89 -6.25
CA THR A 148 12.06 13.58 -6.25
C THR A 148 12.77 13.55 -4.89
N SER A 149 12.10 13.08 -3.83
CA SER A 149 12.67 12.98 -2.49
C SER A 149 13.87 12.03 -2.49
N LYS A 150 14.92 12.42 -1.76
CA LYS A 150 16.14 11.60 -1.59
C LYS A 150 15.87 10.25 -0.93
N GLU A 151 14.72 10.14 -0.26
CA GLU A 151 14.30 8.95 0.48
C GLU A 151 13.76 7.85 -0.43
N LEU A 152 13.55 8.14 -1.71
CA LEU A 152 13.09 7.19 -2.73
C LEU A 152 14.21 6.77 -3.70
N HIS A 153 15.47 7.11 -3.39
CA HIS A 153 16.63 6.81 -4.22
C HIS A 153 16.89 5.30 -4.34
N HIS A 154 16.56 4.72 -5.50
CA HIS A 154 17.38 3.69 -6.19
C HIS A 154 16.83 3.23 -7.57
N GLU A 155 15.66 3.68 -8.01
CA GLU A 155 15.14 3.32 -9.34
C GLU A 155 14.92 4.54 -10.23
N SER A 156 15.68 4.55 -11.34
CA SER A 156 15.47 5.26 -12.60
C SER A 156 14.11 5.96 -12.69
N THR A 157 14.14 7.30 -12.62
CA THR A 157 13.50 8.33 -13.47
C THR A 157 12.16 8.08 -14.21
N ARG A 158 11.46 6.96 -14.02
CA ARG A 158 10.11 6.72 -14.55
C ARG A 158 9.08 7.37 -13.63
N THR A 159 9.08 8.69 -13.69
CA THR A 159 8.17 9.62 -13.00
C THR A 159 6.70 9.30 -13.24
N THR A 160 6.35 8.53 -14.28
CA THR A 160 4.95 8.30 -14.69
C THR A 160 4.26 7.12 -14.01
N THR A 161 4.95 6.30 -13.21
CA THR A 161 4.37 5.08 -12.62
C THR A 161 3.80 5.30 -11.22
N PHE A 162 2.66 4.67 -10.91
CA PHE A 162 2.14 4.65 -9.54
C PHE A 162 3.12 3.91 -8.63
N ARG A 163 3.46 4.51 -7.48
CA ARG A 163 4.51 4.01 -6.59
C ARG A 163 4.01 3.82 -5.15
N VAL A 164 4.05 2.57 -4.69
CA VAL A 164 3.89 2.19 -3.28
C VAL A 164 5.13 1.43 -2.86
N VAL A 165 5.93 2.02 -1.97
CA VAL A 165 7.21 1.47 -1.52
C VAL A 165 6.99 0.49 -0.39
N ASP A 166 7.55 -0.71 -0.52
CA ASP A 166 7.47 -1.75 0.50
C ASP A 166 8.08 -1.30 1.84
N PRO A 167 7.46 -1.66 2.99
CA PRO A 167 7.96 -1.29 4.32
C PRO A 167 9.34 -1.82 4.67
N PHE A 168 9.80 -2.89 4.05
CA PHE A 168 11.06 -3.57 4.38
C PHE A 168 11.99 -3.66 3.16
N LEU A 169 11.43 -3.74 1.95
CA LEU A 169 12.16 -3.75 0.69
C LEU A 169 12.07 -2.37 0.03
N HIS A 170 12.80 -1.38 0.52
CA HIS A 170 12.64 0.02 0.08
C HIS A 170 12.90 0.29 -1.41
N HIS A 171 13.58 -0.62 -2.11
CA HIS A 171 13.75 -0.57 -3.56
C HIS A 171 12.52 -1.10 -4.33
N ARG A 172 11.62 -1.84 -3.68
CA ARG A 172 10.50 -2.53 -4.33
C ARG A 172 9.28 -1.62 -4.44
N ASN A 173 8.84 -1.38 -5.68
CA ASN A 173 7.53 -0.79 -5.98
C ASN A 173 6.43 -1.86 -6.06
N LEU A 174 5.52 -1.89 -5.10
CA LEU A 174 4.41 -2.85 -5.01
C LEU A 174 3.34 -2.67 -6.11
N THR A 175 3.36 -1.52 -6.78
CA THR A 175 2.43 -1.18 -7.87
C THR A 175 3.14 -1.08 -9.22
N GLY A 176 4.36 -1.60 -9.34
CA GLY A 176 5.16 -1.51 -10.57
C GLY A 176 4.51 -2.15 -11.81
N THR A 177 3.60 -3.11 -11.62
CA THR A 177 2.81 -3.72 -12.70
C THR A 177 1.60 -2.89 -13.12
N CYS A 178 1.14 -1.95 -12.29
CA CYS A 178 -0.03 -1.10 -12.54
C CYS A 178 0.37 0.22 -13.21
N ARG A 179 0.24 0.25 -14.54
CA ARG A 179 0.69 1.35 -15.41
C ARG A 179 -0.24 1.52 -16.60
N GLY A 180 -0.14 2.67 -17.28
CA GLY A 180 -0.92 2.96 -18.50
C GLY A 180 -2.43 2.76 -18.28
N ASP A 181 -3.06 1.99 -19.16
CA ASP A 181 -4.50 1.74 -19.13
C ASP A 181 -4.97 1.06 -17.84
N SER A 182 -4.16 0.18 -17.26
CA SER A 182 -4.51 -0.47 -15.98
C SER A 182 -4.60 0.56 -14.84
N LEU A 183 -3.71 1.56 -14.82
CA LEU A 183 -3.76 2.64 -13.84
C LEU A 183 -4.95 3.58 -14.11
N ALA A 184 -5.22 3.89 -15.38
CA ALA A 184 -6.39 4.68 -15.76
C ALA A 184 -7.71 4.00 -15.34
N ARG A 185 -7.79 2.66 -15.46
CA ARG A 185 -8.93 1.87 -15.00
C ARG A 185 -9.04 1.86 -13.47
N VAL A 186 -7.93 1.70 -12.75
CA VAL A 186 -7.91 1.82 -11.27
C VAL A 186 -8.46 3.18 -10.84
N TRP A 187 -8.01 4.25 -11.50
CA TRP A 187 -8.49 5.61 -11.21
C TRP A 187 -9.99 5.76 -11.44
N ARG A 188 -10.51 5.29 -12.60
CA ARG A 188 -11.95 5.29 -12.90
C ARG A 188 -12.77 4.50 -11.87
N ALA A 189 -12.31 3.31 -11.51
CA ALA A 189 -12.97 2.48 -10.51
C ALA A 189 -12.99 3.17 -9.13
N PHE A 190 -11.91 3.83 -8.73
CA PHE A 190 -11.86 4.58 -7.47
C PHE A 190 -12.81 5.78 -7.47
N ASP A 191 -12.86 6.56 -8.56
CA ASP A 191 -13.78 7.70 -8.64
C ASP A 191 -15.24 7.24 -8.69
N HIS A 192 -15.56 6.15 -9.38
CA HIS A 192 -16.88 5.54 -9.35
C HIS A 192 -17.27 5.07 -7.95
N SER A 193 -16.43 4.28 -7.29
CA SER A 193 -16.68 3.83 -5.92
C SER A 193 -16.85 5.00 -4.96
N TYR A 194 -16.07 6.08 -5.10
CA TYR A 194 -16.26 7.30 -4.34
C TYR A 194 -17.66 7.91 -4.55
N ARG A 195 -18.10 8.06 -5.81
CA ARG A 195 -19.42 8.64 -6.13
C ARG A 195 -20.56 7.81 -5.55
N MET A 196 -20.50 6.49 -5.73
CA MET A 196 -21.55 5.57 -5.24
C MET A 196 -21.60 5.56 -3.70
N LEU A 197 -20.44 5.41 -3.04
CA LEU A 197 -20.39 5.45 -1.57
C LEU A 197 -20.85 6.80 -1.00
N SER A 198 -20.54 7.90 -1.69
CA SER A 198 -21.01 9.25 -1.28
C SER A 198 -22.52 9.40 -1.40
N ALA A 199 -23.16 8.67 -2.32
CA ALA A 199 -24.61 8.59 -2.47
C ALA A 199 -25.26 7.57 -1.51
N GLY A 200 -24.48 6.85 -0.69
CA GLY A 200 -24.98 5.78 0.16
C GLY A 200 -25.21 4.45 -0.57
N ASP A 201 -24.78 4.33 -1.82
CA ASP A 201 -24.96 3.15 -2.66
C ASP A 201 -23.73 2.23 -2.60
N LEU A 202 -23.74 1.29 -1.65
CA LEU A 202 -22.66 0.31 -1.51
C LEU A 202 -22.68 -0.75 -2.63
N GLU A 203 -23.86 -1.12 -3.12
CA GLU A 203 -24.00 -2.10 -4.19
C GLU A 203 -23.46 -1.55 -5.50
N GLY A 204 -23.84 -0.33 -5.86
CA GLY A 204 -23.31 0.40 -7.01
C GLY A 204 -21.79 0.57 -6.94
N ALA A 205 -21.22 0.75 -5.74
CA ALA A 205 -19.77 0.81 -5.56
C ALA A 205 -19.06 -0.52 -5.89
N MET A 206 -19.76 -1.65 -5.80
CA MET A 206 -19.24 -2.98 -6.15
C MET A 206 -19.53 -3.37 -7.61
N THR A 207 -20.45 -2.70 -8.28
CA THR A 207 -20.74 -2.93 -9.70
C THR A 207 -19.58 -2.48 -10.58
N ILE A 208 -19.13 -3.37 -11.47
CA ILE A 208 -17.98 -3.12 -12.35
C ILE A 208 -18.24 -1.93 -13.27
N VAL A 209 -17.22 -1.08 -13.43
CA VAL A 209 -17.22 0.01 -14.41
C VAL A 209 -16.51 -0.47 -15.67
N GLU A 210 -17.16 -0.27 -16.81
CA GLU A 210 -16.61 -0.55 -18.16
C GLU A 210 -15.57 0.51 -18.59
#